data_AF-A0A1Y6FDD0-F1
#
_entry.id   AF-A0A1Y6FDD0-F1
#
_cell.length_a   1.000
_cell.length_b   1.000
_cell.length_c   1.000
_cell.angle_alpha   90.00
_cell.angle_beta   90.00
_cell.angle_gamma   90.00
#
_symmetry.space_group_name_H-M   'P 1'
#
loop_
_entity.id
_entity.type
_entity.pdbx_description
1 polymer ?
#
loop_
_entity_poly.entity_id
_entity_poly.type
_entity_poly.pdbx_seq_one_letter_code
_entity_poly.pdbx_strand_id
1 'polypeptide(L)' 'MNKKNDWFVKKQEKFFFCYSEKIASFLIEEKGLSFITEAFSLHGHKFVLFETSEQLDKALKEYQQMKN' A
#
# COMPACT_ATOMS: atom_id res chain seq x y z
N MET A 1 -24.10 -24.94 23.96
CA MET A 1 -24.09 -24.16 22.70
C MET A 1 -24.02 -22.69 23.07
N ASN A 2 -22.84 -22.07 22.99
CA ASN A 2 -22.63 -20.68 23.45
C ASN A 2 -21.86 -19.94 22.35
N LYS A 3 -22.57 -19.12 21.56
CA LYS A 3 -21.99 -18.23 20.55
C LYS A 3 -21.35 -17.04 21.29
N LYS A 4 -20.08 -17.17 21.69
CA LYS A 4 -19.30 -16.06 22.21
C LYS A 4 -18.65 -15.32 21.03
N ASN A 5 -19.26 -14.19 20.65
CA ASN A 5 -18.60 -12.95 20.26
C ASN A 5 -17.27 -13.07 19.48
N ASP A 6 -17.36 -13.27 18.17
CA ASP A 6 -16.21 -13.28 17.25
C ASP A 6 -16.08 -11.95 16.49
N TRP A 7 -16.14 -10.81 17.21
CA TRP A 7 -16.10 -9.46 16.62
C TRP A 7 -14.67 -8.94 16.35
N PHE A 8 -13.67 -9.82 16.31
CA PHE A 8 -12.25 -9.43 16.20
C PHE A 8 -11.52 -9.94 14.96
N VAL A 9 -12.19 -10.37 13.90
CA VAL A 9 -11.51 -10.63 12.63
C VAL A 9 -11.37 -9.30 11.86
N LYS A 10 -10.38 -8.48 12.20
CA LYS A 10 -10.01 -7.32 11.37
C LYS A 10 -8.60 -7.50 10.81
N LYS A 11 -8.51 -8.29 9.74
CA LYS A 11 -7.30 -8.40 8.90
C LYS A 11 -7.08 -7.06 8.20
N GLN A 12 -6.32 -6.15 8.83
CA GLN A 12 -5.98 -4.81 8.32
C GLN A 12 -4.82 -4.86 7.31
N GLU A 13 -4.96 -5.62 6.22
CA GLU A 13 -3.93 -5.62 5.17
C GLU A 13 -4.58 -5.55 3.80
N LYS A 14 -5.41 -4.52 3.60
CA LYS A 14 -5.97 -4.20 2.27
C LYS A 14 -5.30 -3.01 1.61
N PHE A 15 -4.56 -2.20 2.38
CA PHE A 15 -4.05 -0.93 1.91
C PHE A 15 -2.58 -0.73 2.23
N PHE A 16 -1.85 -0.18 1.28
CA PHE A 16 -0.45 0.17 1.38
C PHE A 16 -0.28 1.70 1.31
N PHE A 17 0.24 2.28 2.39
CA PHE A 17 0.52 3.71 2.47
C PHE A 17 1.97 3.97 2.01
N CYS A 18 2.11 4.57 0.84
CA CYS A 18 3.40 4.92 0.26
C CYS A 18 3.75 6.38 0.56
N TYR A 19 4.73 6.60 1.42
CA TYR A 19 5.23 7.95 1.77
C TYR A 19 6.45 8.38 0.94
N SER A 20 7.02 7.49 0.13
CA SER A 20 8.17 7.82 -0.71
C SER A 20 7.69 8.23 -2.10
N GLU A 21 7.98 9.47 -2.50
CA GLU A 21 7.66 9.97 -3.84
C GLU A 21 8.33 9.12 -4.94
N LYS A 22 9.59 8.72 -4.73
CA LYS A 22 10.32 7.88 -5.69
C LYS A 22 9.66 6.51 -5.91
N ILE A 23 9.19 5.88 -4.83
CA ILE A 23 8.50 4.59 -4.92
C ILE A 23 7.13 4.81 -5.56
N ALA A 24 6.39 5.85 -5.17
CA ALA A 24 5.09 6.15 -5.74
C ALA A 24 5.17 6.37 -7.26
N SER A 25 6.11 7.19 -7.74
CA SER A 25 6.35 7.39 -9.18
C SER A 25 6.71 6.09 -9.88
N PHE A 26 7.59 5.26 -9.32
CA PHE A 26 7.90 3.95 -9.90
C PHE A 26 6.65 3.04 -10.03
N LEU A 27 5.85 2.97 -8.97
CA LEU A 27 4.63 2.13 -8.96
C LEU A 27 3.59 2.64 -9.97
N ILE A 28 3.41 3.95 -10.10
CA ILE A 28 2.39 4.53 -10.98
C ILE A 28 2.89 4.63 -12.42
N GLU A 29 4.03 5.25 -12.64
CA GLU A 29 4.51 5.63 -13.98
C GLU A 29 5.18 4.45 -14.69
N GLU A 30 6.02 3.68 -13.99
CA GLU A 30 6.73 2.56 -14.60
C GLU A 30 5.93 1.25 -14.57
N LYS A 31 5.19 1.00 -13.48
CA LYS A 31 4.41 -0.25 -13.31
C LYS A 31 2.95 -0.11 -13.67
N GLY A 32 2.44 1.10 -13.90
CA GLY A 32 1.06 1.33 -14.29
C GLY A 32 0.05 0.97 -13.20
N LEU A 33 0.46 0.94 -11.94
CA LEU A 33 -0.45 0.59 -10.84
C LEU A 33 -1.40 1.75 -10.55
N SER A 34 -2.68 1.41 -10.46
CA SER A 34 -3.70 2.34 -9.97
C SER A 34 -3.59 2.50 -8.46
N PHE A 35 -3.84 3.72 -7.98
CA PHE A 35 -3.88 4.04 -6.57
C PHE A 35 -5.28 4.54 -6.19
N ILE A 36 -5.62 4.39 -4.92
CA ILE A 36 -6.93 4.78 -4.38
C ILE A 36 -6.98 6.30 -4.19
N THR A 37 -5.95 6.87 -3.55
CA THR A 37 -5.91 8.31 -3.28
C THR A 37 -4.49 8.81 -3.04
N GLU A 38 -4.29 10.11 -3.22
CA GLU A 38 -3.12 10.86 -2.80
C GLU A 38 -3.59 11.92 -1.78
N ALA A 39 -2.97 11.97 -0.61
CA ALA A 39 -3.38 12.88 0.45
C ALA A 39 -2.22 13.27 1.36
N PHE A 40 -2.49 14.15 2.32
CA PHE A 40 -1.56 14.53 3.39
C PHE A 40 -2.01 13.93 4.72
N SER A 41 -1.05 13.41 5.48
CA SER A 41 -1.28 13.01 6.87
C SER A 41 -1.54 14.25 7.76
N LEU A 42 -2.03 14.03 8.97
CA LEU A 42 -2.23 15.09 9.96
C LEU A 42 -0.95 15.87 10.30
N HIS A 43 0.22 15.27 10.04
CA HIS A 43 1.53 15.87 10.26
C HIS A 43 2.11 16.51 8.98
N GLY A 44 1.33 16.62 7.91
CA GLY A 44 1.73 17.27 6.66
C GLY A 44 2.58 16.41 5.71
N HIS A 45 2.78 15.12 5.99
CA HIS A 45 3.46 14.22 5.04
C HIS A 45 2.51 13.77 3.94
N LYS A 46 2.89 14.00 2.68
CA LYS A 46 2.22 13.46 1.49
C LYS A 46 2.34 11.93 1.47
N PHE A 47 1.28 11.25 1.08
CA PHE A 47 1.27 9.81 0.82
C PHE A 47 0.33 9.44 -0.33
N VAL A 48 0.63 8.31 -0.95
CA VAL A 48 -0.22 7.66 -1.94
C VAL A 48 -0.70 6.33 -1.36
N LEU A 49 -2.01 6.08 -1.45
CA LEU A 49 -2.65 4.88 -0.93
C LEU A 49 -2.94 3.90 -2.05
N PHE A 50 -2.43 2.67 -1.94
CA PHE A 50 -2.69 1.59 -2.89
C PHE A 50 -3.54 0.49 -2.24
N GLU A 51 -4.29 -0.26 -3.04
CA GLU A 51 -4.81 -1.55 -2.60
C GLU A 51 -3.67 -2.59 -2.63
N THR A 52 -3.56 -3.40 -1.58
CA THR A 52 -2.58 -4.50 -1.55
C THR A 52 -2.97 -5.55 -2.60
N SER A 53 -2.02 -5.88 -3.46
CA SER A 53 -2.20 -6.87 -4.52
C SER A 53 -0.88 -7.58 -4.80
N GLU A 54 -0.95 -8.76 -5.42
CA GLU A 54 0.25 -9.50 -5.82
C GLU A 54 1.13 -8.69 -6.79
N GLN A 55 0.52 -7.84 -7.61
CA GLN A 55 1.24 -6.94 -8.54
C GLN A 55 2.01 -5.86 -7.78
N LEU A 56 1.40 -5.28 -6.74
CA LEU A 56 2.07 -4.31 -5.87
C LEU A 56 3.27 -4.96 -5.16
N ASP A 57 3.09 -6.15 -4.58
CA ASP A 57 4.17 -6.87 -3.90
C ASP A 57 5.32 -7.21 -4.85
N LYS A 58 5.00 -7.64 -6.08
CA LYS A 58 6.00 -7.93 -7.11
C LYS A 58 6.77 -6.67 -7.49
N ALA A 59 6.08 -5.56 -7.74
CA ALA A 59 6.70 -4.29 -8.08
C ALA A 59 7.63 -3.78 -6.96
N LEU A 60 7.20 -3.88 -5.70
CA LEU A 60 8.03 -3.50 -4.55
C LEU A 60 9.30 -4.34 -4.43
N LYS A 61 9.21 -5.66 -4.67
CA LYS A 61 10.39 -6.55 -4.70
C LYS A 61 11.35 -6.19 -5.83
N GLU A 62 10.82 -5.92 -7.03
CA GLU A 62 11.64 -5.47 -8.18
C GLU A 62 12.38 -4.18 -7.85
N TYR A 63 11.70 -3.19 -7.26
CA TYR A 63 12.32 -1.92 -6.86
C TYR A 63 13.44 -2.11 -5.83
N GLN A 64 13.26 -3.02 -4.87
CA GLN A 64 14.30 -3.36 -3.88
C GLN A 64 15.53 -3.98 -4.54
N GLN A 65 15.33 -4.84 -5.53
CA GLN A 65 16.43 -5.49 -6.26
C GLN A 65 17.22 -4.52 -7.14
N MET A 66 16.58 -3.47 -7.67
CA MET A 66 17.26 -2.42 -8.45
C MET A 66 18.15 -1.50 -7.60
N LYS A 67 17.96 -1.46 -6.27
CA LYS A 67 18.73 -0.62 -5.36
C LYS A 67 19.98 -1.30 -4.79
N ASN A 68 20.13 -2.61 -5.01
CA ASN A 68 21.34 -3.37 -4.69
C ASN A 68 22.24 -3.48 -5.93
#